data_AF-A0A938B6S1-F1
#
_entry.id   AF-A0A938B6S1-F1
#
_cell.length_a   1.000
_cell.length_b   1.000
_cell.length_c   1.000
_cell.angle_alpha   90.00
_cell.angle_beta   90.00
_cell.angle_gamma   90.00
#
_symmetry.space_group_name_H-M   'P 1'
#
loop_
_entity.id
_entity.type
_entity.pdbx_description
1 polymer ?
#
loop_
_entity_poly.entity_id
_entity_poly.type
_entity_poly.pdbx_seq_one_letter_code
_entity_poly.pdbx_strand_id
1 'polypeptide(L)' 'LASGLVMETGGYLSHGAIVAREYGIPAVLNVHLATRRIVDGSVITLDGAQGVVQLLEARET' A
#
# COMPACT_ATOMS: atom_id res chain seq x y z
N LEU A 1 3.35 13.26 -7.33
CA LEU A 1 2.52 12.08 -7.71
C LEU A 1 2.73 11.00 -6.67
N ALA A 2 1.73 10.15 -6.41
CA ALA A 2 1.88 9.02 -5.49
C ALA A 2 2.82 7.96 -6.10
N SER A 3 3.56 7.24 -5.25
CA SER A 3 4.49 6.17 -5.69
C SER A 3 3.92 4.76 -5.53
N GLY A 4 2.77 4.61 -4.85
CA GLY A 4 2.16 3.33 -4.56
C GLY A 4 0.88 3.47 -3.73
N LEU A 5 0.13 2.38 -3.60
CA LEU A 5 -1.12 2.32 -2.85
C LEU A 5 -1.16 1.10 -1.93
N VAL A 6 -1.49 1.31 -0.65
CA VAL A 6 -1.76 0.22 0.31
C VAL A 6 -3.18 0.42 0.84
N MET A 7 -4.01 -0.63 0.81
CA MET A 7 -5.38 -0.57 1.34
C MET A 7 -5.69 -1.77 2.24
N GLU A 8 -6.41 -1.52 3.33
CA GLU A 8 -6.86 -2.56 4.26
C GLU A 8 -8.06 -3.35 3.72
N THR A 9 -8.82 -2.74 2.81
CA THR A 9 -10.05 -3.29 2.26
C THR A 9 -10.07 -3.19 0.74
N GLY A 10 -10.97 -3.95 0.13
CA GLY A 10 -11.08 -4.04 -1.31
C GLY A 10 -10.32 -5.24 -1.89
N GLY A 11 -10.59 -5.51 -3.15
CA GLY A 11 -9.95 -6.59 -3.91
C GLY A 11 -9.45 -6.08 -5.27
N TYR A 12 -8.96 -7.01 -6.09
CA TYR A 12 -8.32 -6.70 -7.37
C TYR A 12 -9.17 -5.85 -8.34
N LEU A 13 -10.50 -5.94 -8.25
CA LEU A 13 -11.46 -5.18 -9.07
C LEU A 13 -12.03 -3.93 -8.36
N SER A 14 -11.49 -3.58 -7.18
CA SER A 14 -11.94 -2.40 -6.44
C SER A 14 -11.55 -1.11 -7.16
N HIS A 15 -12.26 -0.02 -6.87
CA HIS A 15 -11.98 1.28 -7.45
C HIS A 15 -10.51 1.70 -7.25
N GLY A 16 -9.98 1.56 -6.03
CA GLY A 16 -8.57 1.90 -5.76
C GLY A 16 -7.57 1.03 -6.54
N ALA A 17 -7.87 -0.25 -6.76
CA ALA A 17 -7.03 -1.14 -7.55
C ALA A 17 -7.02 -0.77 -9.05
N ILE A 18 -8.18 -0.41 -9.59
CA ILE A 18 -8.31 0.05 -10.98
C ILE A 18 -7.54 1.35 -11.17
N VAL A 19 -7.76 2.32 -10.27
CA VAL A 19 -7.06 3.61 -10.29
C VAL A 19 -5.54 3.39 -10.22
N ALA A 20 -5.04 2.60 -9.27
CA ALA A 20 -3.59 2.36 -9.18
C ALA A 20 -2.98 1.81 -10.49
N ARG A 21 -3.70 0.93 -11.19
CA ARG A 21 -3.28 0.38 -12.49
C ARG A 21 -3.28 1.44 -13.59
N GLU A 22 -4.29 2.30 -13.65
CA GLU A 22 -4.36 3.42 -14.60
C GLU A 22 -3.21 4.41 -14.40
N TYR A 23 -2.82 4.64 -13.14
CA TYR A 23 -1.69 5.49 -12.78
C TYR A 23 -0.33 4.78 -12.87
N GLY A 24 -0.31 3.48 -13.19
CA GLY A 24 0.93 2.71 -13.33
C GLY A 24 1.72 2.53 -12.03
N ILE A 25 1.07 2.61 -10.87
CA ILE A 25 1.71 2.48 -9.55
C ILE A 25 1.42 1.11 -8.93
N PRO A 26 2.36 0.55 -8.14
CA PRO A 26 2.12 -0.68 -7.40
C PRO A 26 1.00 -0.50 -6.38
N ALA A 27 0.16 -1.52 -6.23
CA ALA A 27 -0.89 -1.55 -5.23
C ALA A 27 -0.93 -2.89 -4.50
N VAL A 28 -1.04 -2.85 -3.17
CA VAL A 28 -1.30 -4.03 -2.34
C VAL A 28 -2.56 -3.80 -1.53
N LEU A 29 -3.46 -4.77 -1.59
CA LEU A 29 -4.84 -4.68 -1.11
C LEU A 29 -5.05 -5.69 0.00
N ASN A 30 -6.09 -5.48 0.81
CA ASN A 30 -6.43 -6.38 1.91
C ASN A 30 -5.29 -6.54 2.94
N VAL A 31 -4.50 -5.48 3.16
CA VAL A 31 -3.39 -5.48 4.13
C VAL A 31 -3.93 -5.12 5.50
N HIS A 32 -4.18 -6.14 6.33
CA HIS A 32 -4.80 -5.94 7.62
C HIS A 32 -3.98 -5.03 8.56
N LEU A 33 -4.63 -4.05 9.19
CA LEU A 33 -4.03 -3.07 10.11
C LEU A 33 -2.94 -2.18 9.45
N ALA A 34 -2.90 -2.07 8.12
CA ALA A 34 -1.93 -1.24 7.42
C ALA A 34 -1.94 0.21 7.92
N THR A 35 -3.11 0.81 8.13
CA THR A 35 -3.23 2.22 8.53
C THR A 35 -2.73 2.47 9.96
N ARG A 36 -2.73 1.43 10.81
CA ARG A 36 -2.23 1.50 12.18
C ARG A 36 -0.74 1.20 12.29
N ARG A 37 -0.20 0.42 11.35
CA ARG A 37 1.21 -0.01 11.34
C ARG A 37 2.10 0.92 10.52
N ILE A 38 1.55 1.47 9.44
CA ILE A 38 2.24 2.39 8.52
C ILE A 38 1.76 3.79 8.88
N VAL A 39 2.42 4.39 9.86
CA VAL A 39 2.12 5.75 10.31
C VAL A 39 2.80 6.79 9.42
N ASP A 40 2.32 8.04 9.46
CA ASP A 40 2.89 9.13 8.68
C ASP A 40 4.39 9.30 8.94
N GLY A 41 5.16 9.39 7.85
CA GLY A 41 6.62 9.47 7.89
C GLY A 41 7.33 8.11 7.91
N SER A 42 6.61 6.99 7.96
CA SER A 42 7.20 5.65 7.81
C SER A 42 7.79 5.46 6.42
N VAL A 43 8.92 4.75 6.35
CA VAL A 43 9.52 4.32 5.08
C VAL A 43 9.13 2.86 4.83
N ILE A 44 8.49 2.60 3.69
CA ILE A 44 8.05 1.25 3.30
C ILE A 44 8.56 0.88 1.91
N THR A 45 8.77 -0.41 1.67
CA THR A 45 8.85 -1.00 0.33
C THR A 45 7.51 -1.62 -0.02
N LEU A 46 7.09 -1.44 -1.26
CA LEU A 46 5.83 -1.94 -1.78
C LEU A 46 6.08 -2.78 -3.04
N ASP A 47 5.76 -4.06 -2.98
CA ASP A 47 5.78 -4.97 -4.13
C ASP A 47 4.34 -5.38 -4.49
N GLY A 48 3.80 -4.71 -5.51
CA GLY A 48 2.45 -4.99 -6.03
C GLY A 48 2.34 -6.32 -6.80
N ALA A 49 3.44 -6.92 -7.24
CA ALA A 49 3.42 -8.18 -7.98
C ALA A 49 3.36 -9.38 -7.04
N GLN A 50 4.10 -9.32 -5.93
CA GLN A 50 4.07 -10.35 -4.89
C GLN A 50 3.01 -10.09 -3.80
N GLY A 51 2.41 -8.89 -3.78
CA GLY A 51 1.43 -8.52 -2.77
C GLY A 51 2.07 -8.26 -1.40
N VAL A 52 3.31 -7.75 -1.37
CA VAL A 52 4.09 -7.59 -0.14
C VAL A 52 4.26 -6.11 0.18
N VAL A 53 4.07 -5.77 1.46
CA VAL A 53 4.43 -4.47 2.03
C VAL A 53 5.42 -4.71 3.15
N GLN A 54 6.59 -4.07 3.08
CA GLN A 54 7.63 -4.17 4.10
C GLN A 54 7.89 -2.82 4.73
N LEU A 55 7.77 -2.74 6.06
CA LEU A 55 8.15 -1.57 6.84
C LEU A 55 9.67 -1.59 7.04
N LEU A 56 10.37 -0.55 6.56
CA LEU A 56 11.83 -0.42 6.69
C LEU A 56 12.20 0.38 7.93
N GLU A 57 11.54 1.51 8.13
CA GLU A 57 11.73 2.38 9.29
C GLU A 57 10.35 2.74 9.84
N ALA A 58 10.05 2.21 11.02
CA ALA A 58 8.88 2.62 11.79
C ALA A 58 9.24 3.93 12.51
N ARG A 59 8.48 4.99 12.29
CA ARG A 59 8.62 6.18 13.11
C ARG A 59 8.05 5.88 14.50
N GLU A 60 8.91 5.92 15.52
CA GLU A 60 8.46 5.89 16.92
C GLU A 60 7.65 7.17 17.19
N THR A 61 6.43 7.02 17.70
CA THR A 61 5.55 8.14 18.08
C THR A 61 5.98 8.71 19.41
#